data_AF-A0A1K0JE06-F1
#
_entry.id   AF-A0A1K0JE06-F1
#
_cell.length_a   1.000
_cell.length_b   1.000
_cell.length_c   1.000
_cell.angle_alpha   90.00
_cell.angle_beta   90.00
_cell.angle_gamma   90.00
#
_symmetry.space_group_name_H-M   'P 1'
#
loop_
_entity.id
_entity.type
_entity.pdbx_description
1 polymer ?
#
loop_
_entity_poly.entity_id
_entity_poly.type
_entity_poly.pdbx_seq_one_letter_code
_entity_poly.pdbx_strand_id
1 'polypeptide(L)'
;MEQFDRERQPDIERARRERPRDADYLIAQAGGGAWQWPLYRPVVALALQYDLPLVAANLSRADAGKIVRGGLDSLFPAGERQQLGLSGALPDDLVAAQTAVLDRGHCGNFPKAMLSGMLAAQAARDAVMAQTLRPYAQRGAVLIAGNGHVRRDIGVPRWLGVGVAQVVSVGYVESPPADGEFDMAVVVPAVVRKDPCLQAKPAG
;
A
#
# COMPACT_ATOMS: atom_id res chain seq x y z
N MET A 1 5.67 5.94 -2.21
CA MET A 1 6.08 4.82 -1.34
C MET A 1 5.04 4.65 -0.25
N GLU A 2 4.69 3.41 0.08
CA GLU A 2 3.72 3.08 1.13
C GLU A 2 4.19 3.52 2.53
N GLN A 3 5.50 3.66 2.74
CA GLN A 3 6.08 3.98 4.04
C GLN A 3 5.79 5.42 4.51
N PHE A 4 5.27 6.26 3.61
CA PHE A 4 4.89 7.64 3.87
C PHE A 4 3.38 7.83 3.65
N ASP A 5 2.71 8.33 4.69
CA ASP A 5 1.29 8.71 4.65
C ASP A 5 1.12 10.01 3.85
N ARG A 6 0.06 10.09 3.03
CA ARG A 6 -0.16 11.21 2.08
C ARG A 6 -0.10 12.60 2.73
N GLU A 7 -0.51 12.70 3.99
CA GLU A 7 -0.51 13.91 4.79
C GLU A 7 0.92 14.45 5.05
N ARG A 8 1.94 13.59 4.87
CA ARG A 8 3.36 13.91 5.08
C ARG A 8 4.07 14.39 3.82
N GLN A 9 3.39 14.52 2.67
CA GLN A 9 4.03 15.05 1.46
C GLN A 9 4.70 16.42 1.68
N PRO A 10 4.10 17.40 2.40
CA PRO A 10 4.77 18.68 2.67
C PRO A 10 6.04 18.54 3.52
N ASP A 11 6.09 17.56 4.43
CA ASP A 11 7.25 17.26 5.25
C ASP A 11 8.40 16.69 4.41
N ILE A 12 8.08 15.79 3.47
CA ILE A 12 9.05 15.26 2.48
C ILE A 12 9.67 16.41 1.67
N GLU A 13 8.85 17.27 1.09
CA GLU A 13 9.34 18.36 0.24
C GLU A 13 10.13 19.41 1.04
N ARG A 14 9.73 19.69 2.29
CA ARG A 14 10.49 20.56 3.19
C ARG A 14 11.86 19.95 3.49
N ALA A 15 11.92 18.67 3.87
CA ALA A 15 13.17 18.00 4.19
C ALA A 15 14.14 17.96 3.00
N ARG A 16 13.62 17.71 1.78
CA ARG A 16 14.40 17.76 0.54
C ARG A 16 14.99 19.14 0.23
N ARG A 17 14.35 20.24 0.67
CA ARG A 17 14.92 21.59 0.50
C ARG A 17 15.92 21.94 1.58
N GLU A 18 15.61 21.62 2.84
CA GLU A 18 16.46 21.96 3.99
C GLU A 18 17.76 21.16 4.03
N ARG A 19 17.70 19.86 3.67
CA ARG A 19 18.85 18.95 3.65
C ARG A 19 18.79 17.99 2.44
N PRO A 20 19.16 18.45 1.22
CA PRO A 20 18.84 17.78 -0.06
C PRO A 20 19.36 16.36 -0.30
N ARG A 21 20.14 15.77 0.62
CA ARG A 21 20.66 14.40 0.53
C ARG A 21 20.64 13.65 1.87
N ASP A 22 19.97 14.21 2.86
CA ASP A 22 19.92 13.64 4.20
C ASP A 22 18.69 12.73 4.32
N ALA A 23 18.87 11.46 3.97
CA ALA A 23 17.82 10.45 4.03
C ALA A 23 17.30 10.25 5.46
N ASP A 24 18.20 10.32 6.46
CA ASP A 24 17.84 10.14 7.87
C ASP A 24 16.97 11.30 8.36
N TYR A 25 17.31 12.53 7.96
CA TYR A 25 16.47 13.70 8.24
C TYR A 25 15.09 13.60 7.58
N LEU A 26 15.01 13.24 6.30
CA LEU A 26 13.72 13.08 5.61
C LEU A 26 12.85 12.02 6.29
N ILE A 27 13.45 10.87 6.63
CA ILE A 27 12.76 9.79 7.33
C ILE A 27 12.26 10.27 8.70
N ALA A 28 13.07 11.01 9.47
CA ALA A 28 12.67 11.53 10.76
C ALA A 28 11.49 12.53 10.68
N GLN A 29 11.40 13.30 9.59
CA GLN A 29 10.33 14.28 9.39
C GLN A 29 9.00 13.64 8.94
N ALA A 30 9.07 12.68 8.01
CA ALA A 30 7.89 12.20 7.30
C ALA A 30 7.56 10.72 7.53
N GLY A 31 8.51 9.93 8.01
CA GLY A 31 8.38 8.48 8.08
C GLY A 31 7.40 7.99 9.14
N GLY A 32 6.61 6.96 8.82
CA GLY A 32 5.79 6.25 9.80
C GLY A 32 6.64 5.47 10.80
N GLY A 33 6.29 5.52 12.09
CA GLY A 33 7.06 4.89 13.17
C GLY A 33 7.02 3.35 13.19
N ALA A 34 6.11 2.72 12.45
CA ALA A 34 5.96 1.26 12.42
C ALA A 34 6.90 0.55 11.43
N TRP A 35 7.65 1.31 10.62
CA TRP A 35 8.49 0.76 9.56
C TRP A 35 9.92 0.48 10.04
N GLN A 36 10.51 -0.61 9.55
CA GLN A 36 11.92 -0.91 9.76
C GLN A 36 12.79 -0.06 8.83
N TRP A 37 12.92 1.23 9.15
CA TRP A 37 13.62 2.22 8.32
C TRP A 37 15.01 1.82 7.83
N PRO A 38 15.86 1.07 8.56
CA PRO A 38 17.12 0.59 8.02
C PRO A 38 16.99 -0.18 6.69
N LEU A 39 15.87 -0.89 6.45
CA LEU A 39 15.61 -1.62 5.20
C LEU A 39 15.20 -0.70 4.05
N TYR A 40 14.56 0.44 4.35
CA TYR A 40 14.04 1.38 3.34
C TYR A 40 14.95 2.57 3.10
N ARG A 41 15.83 2.89 4.05
CA ARG A 41 16.78 4.01 3.99
C ARG A 41 17.61 4.01 2.70
N PRO A 42 18.16 2.88 2.21
CA PRO A 42 18.90 2.88 0.95
C PRO A 42 18.07 3.35 -0.25
N VAL A 43 16.77 3.03 -0.28
CA VAL A 43 15.85 3.45 -1.35
C VAL A 43 15.61 4.96 -1.28
N VAL A 44 15.39 5.50 -0.07
CA VAL A 44 15.24 6.96 0.14
C VAL A 44 16.53 7.69 -0.25
N ALA A 45 17.69 7.19 0.21
CA ALA A 45 18.99 7.78 -0.10
C ALA A 45 19.26 7.79 -1.60
N LEU A 46 18.93 6.70 -2.32
CA LEU A 46 19.07 6.63 -3.77
C LEU A 46 18.18 7.67 -4.47
N ALA A 47 16.91 7.78 -4.06
CA ALA A 47 16.00 8.78 -4.62
C ALA A 47 16.55 10.21 -4.42
N LEU A 48 17.07 10.53 -3.23
CA LEU A 48 17.68 11.83 -2.96
C LEU A 48 18.98 12.07 -3.74
N GLN A 49 19.81 11.05 -3.91
CA GLN A 49 21.06 11.13 -4.67
C GLN A 49 20.81 11.56 -6.13
N TYR A 50 19.75 11.02 -6.74
CA TYR A 50 19.36 11.28 -8.12
C TYR A 50 18.28 12.37 -8.26
N ASP A 51 17.96 13.08 -7.19
CA ASP A 51 16.93 14.11 -7.12
C ASP A 51 15.55 13.65 -7.66
N LEU A 52 15.22 12.38 -7.42
CA LEU A 52 13.93 11.82 -7.79
C LEU A 52 12.85 12.31 -6.82
N PRO A 53 11.65 12.67 -7.32
CA PRO A 53 10.50 12.95 -6.48
C PRO A 53 10.16 11.74 -5.59
N LEU A 54 10.08 11.99 -4.27
CA LEU A 54 9.58 11.04 -3.29
C LEU A 54 8.12 11.38 -2.99
N VAL A 55 7.22 10.48 -3.37
CA VAL A 55 5.78 10.69 -3.23
C VAL A 55 5.24 9.82 -2.10
N ALA A 56 4.54 10.42 -1.15
CA ALA A 56 3.79 9.75 -0.09
C ALA A 56 2.53 9.13 -0.68
N ALA A 57 2.43 7.81 -0.61
CA ALA A 57 1.42 7.07 -1.36
C ALA A 57 0.32 6.45 -0.48
N ASN A 58 0.54 6.36 0.84
CA ASN A 58 -0.36 5.61 1.71
C ASN A 58 -1.48 6.48 2.30
N LEU A 59 -2.58 5.83 2.67
CA LEU A 59 -3.51 6.38 3.65
C LEU A 59 -2.98 6.13 5.05
N SER A 60 -3.02 7.17 5.88
CA SER A 60 -2.69 7.05 7.29
C SER A 60 -3.57 6.01 7.99
N ARG A 61 -3.05 5.45 9.08
CA ARG A 61 -3.82 4.53 9.94
C ARG A 61 -5.10 5.18 10.46
N ALA A 62 -5.06 6.49 10.74
CA ALA A 62 -6.21 7.25 11.19
C ALA A 62 -7.30 7.31 10.12
N ASP A 63 -6.93 7.65 8.88
CA ASP A 63 -7.86 7.74 7.75
C ASP A 63 -8.45 6.38 7.39
N ALA A 64 -7.64 5.33 7.29
CA ALA A 64 -8.18 3.99 7.09
C ALA A 64 -9.10 3.54 8.24
N GLY A 65 -8.78 3.92 9.48
CA GLY A 65 -9.63 3.65 10.64
C GLY A 65 -10.98 4.39 10.61
N LYS A 66 -11.10 5.52 9.90
CA LYS A 66 -12.39 6.15 9.62
C LYS A 66 -13.19 5.29 8.65
N ILE A 67 -12.57 4.85 7.55
CA ILE A 67 -13.21 3.99 6.54
C ILE A 67 -13.72 2.69 7.15
N VAL A 68 -12.91 2.02 7.99
CA VAL A 68 -13.33 0.77 8.65
C VAL A 68 -14.60 0.95 9.49
N ARG A 69 -14.76 2.10 10.16
CA ARG A 69 -15.89 2.36 11.08
C ARG A 69 -17.11 2.97 10.40
N GLY A 70 -16.90 3.84 9.41
CA GLY A 70 -17.95 4.68 8.82
C GLY A 70 -18.08 4.55 7.30
N GLY A 71 -17.37 3.62 6.68
CA GLY A 71 -17.35 3.45 5.24
C GLY A 71 -16.58 4.53 4.50
N LEU A 72 -16.54 4.45 3.17
CA LEU A 72 -15.77 5.36 2.31
C LEU A 72 -16.22 6.82 2.42
N ASP A 73 -17.52 7.06 2.63
CA ASP A 73 -18.10 8.40 2.81
C ASP A 73 -17.61 9.13 4.05
N SER A 74 -17.06 8.40 5.04
CA SER A 74 -16.46 9.00 6.24
C SER A 74 -15.15 9.74 5.97
N LEU A 75 -14.54 9.52 4.81
CA LEU A 75 -13.27 10.13 4.43
C LEU A 75 -13.35 10.86 3.09
N PHE A 76 -13.98 10.26 2.09
CA PHE A 76 -13.96 10.75 0.71
C PHE A 76 -15.31 11.34 0.31
N PRO A 77 -15.36 12.61 -0.12
CA PRO A 77 -16.50 13.16 -0.82
C PRO A 77 -16.83 12.35 -2.08
N ALA A 78 -18.10 12.39 -2.53
CA ALA A 78 -18.56 11.59 -3.67
C ALA A 78 -17.72 11.79 -4.95
N GLY A 79 -17.29 13.03 -5.23
CA GLY A 79 -16.43 13.34 -6.38
C GLY A 79 -15.05 12.69 -6.28
N GLU A 80 -14.45 12.63 -5.09
CA GLU A 80 -13.16 11.97 -4.87
C GLU A 80 -13.31 10.44 -4.99
N ARG A 81 -14.39 9.86 -4.45
CA ARG A 81 -14.70 8.43 -4.65
C ARG A 81 -14.82 8.07 -6.11
N GLN A 82 -15.45 8.92 -6.92
CA GLN A 82 -15.55 8.70 -8.36
C GLN A 82 -14.19 8.71 -9.05
N GLN A 83 -13.31 9.66 -8.71
CA GLN A 83 -11.96 9.73 -9.27
C GLN A 83 -11.07 8.54 -8.87
N LEU A 84 -11.30 7.99 -7.67
CA LEU A 84 -10.62 6.82 -7.15
C LEU A 84 -11.20 5.49 -7.68
N GLY A 85 -12.35 5.51 -8.35
CA GLY A 85 -13.03 4.29 -8.80
C GLY A 85 -13.78 3.56 -7.67
N LEU A 86 -14.10 4.26 -6.59
CA LEU A 86 -14.70 3.75 -5.35
C LEU A 86 -16.19 4.15 -5.19
N SER A 87 -16.88 4.42 -6.30
CA SER A 87 -18.30 4.81 -6.29
C SER A 87 -19.28 3.63 -6.28
N GLY A 88 -18.84 2.44 -6.66
CA GLY A 88 -19.65 1.23 -6.74
C GLY A 88 -19.26 0.18 -5.70
N ALA A 89 -19.96 -0.96 -5.73
CA ALA A 89 -19.54 -2.14 -4.99
C ALA A 89 -18.15 -2.61 -5.47
N LEU A 90 -17.36 -3.16 -4.56
CA LEU A 90 -16.11 -3.82 -4.92
C LEU A 90 -16.41 -5.05 -5.78
N PRO A 91 -15.62 -5.33 -6.83
CA PRO A 91 -15.78 -6.54 -7.63
C PRO A 91 -15.72 -7.82 -6.80
N ASP A 92 -16.58 -8.80 -7.10
CA ASP A 92 -16.71 -10.04 -6.32
C ASP A 92 -15.41 -10.85 -6.25
N ASP A 93 -14.63 -10.85 -7.34
CA ASP A 93 -13.32 -11.49 -7.42
C ASP A 93 -12.31 -10.83 -6.45
N LEU A 94 -12.30 -9.51 -6.40
CA LEU A 94 -11.47 -8.73 -5.49
C LEU A 94 -11.88 -8.98 -4.03
N VAL A 95 -13.19 -8.97 -3.76
CA VAL A 95 -13.74 -9.26 -2.43
C VAL A 95 -13.33 -10.65 -1.96
N ALA A 96 -13.49 -11.68 -2.81
CA ALA A 96 -13.16 -13.06 -2.46
C ALA A 96 -11.66 -13.24 -2.19
N ALA A 97 -10.80 -12.74 -3.09
CA ALA A 97 -9.35 -12.86 -2.96
C ALA A 97 -8.81 -12.08 -1.75
N GLN A 98 -9.26 -10.84 -1.54
CA GLN A 98 -8.84 -10.02 -0.40
C GLN A 98 -9.34 -10.59 0.93
N THR A 99 -10.56 -11.17 0.97
CA THR A 99 -11.07 -11.88 2.15
C THR A 99 -10.17 -13.07 2.49
N ALA A 100 -9.78 -13.88 1.50
CA ALA A 100 -8.88 -15.00 1.73
C ALA A 100 -7.49 -14.56 2.25
N VAL A 101 -6.98 -13.41 1.81
CA VAL A 101 -5.75 -12.82 2.34
C VAL A 101 -5.92 -12.40 3.81
N LEU A 102 -7.02 -11.72 4.15
CA LEU A 102 -7.33 -11.32 5.51
C LEU A 102 -7.46 -12.53 6.44
N ASP A 103 -8.22 -13.55 6.03
CA ASP A 103 -8.43 -14.76 6.81
C ASP A 103 -7.10 -15.50 7.05
N ARG A 104 -6.28 -15.70 6.01
CA ARG A 104 -4.96 -16.33 6.17
C ARG A 104 -4.05 -15.53 7.09
N GLY A 105 -4.02 -14.20 6.94
CA GLY A 105 -3.22 -13.31 7.78
C GLY A 105 -3.64 -13.27 9.25
N HIS A 106 -4.88 -13.69 9.55
CA HIS A 106 -5.44 -13.75 10.90
C HIS A 106 -5.70 -15.19 11.36
N CYS A 107 -5.09 -16.18 10.70
CA CYS A 107 -5.19 -17.60 11.05
C CYS A 107 -6.65 -18.10 11.14
N GLY A 108 -7.53 -17.60 10.27
CA GLY A 108 -8.96 -17.91 10.25
C GLY A 108 -9.80 -17.19 11.33
N ASN A 109 -9.19 -16.35 12.16
CA ASN A 109 -9.84 -15.64 13.27
C ASN A 109 -10.12 -14.17 12.94
N PHE A 110 -10.33 -13.82 11.68
CA PHE A 110 -10.68 -12.45 11.33
C PHE A 110 -12.11 -12.11 11.80
N PRO A 111 -12.35 -10.99 12.52
CA PRO A 111 -13.70 -10.62 12.94
C PRO A 111 -14.61 -10.30 11.75
N LYS A 112 -15.61 -11.16 11.49
CA LYS A 112 -16.54 -11.01 10.34
C LYS A 112 -17.24 -9.65 10.30
N ALA A 113 -17.56 -9.09 11.46
CA ALA A 113 -18.19 -7.77 11.57
C ALA A 113 -17.30 -6.62 11.01
N MET A 114 -15.99 -6.82 10.95
CA MET A 114 -15.04 -5.83 10.42
C MET A 114 -14.73 -6.02 8.93
N LEU A 115 -15.22 -7.09 8.30
CA LEU A 115 -14.77 -7.50 6.98
C LEU A 115 -15.06 -6.44 5.92
N SER A 116 -16.29 -5.95 5.83
CA SER A 116 -16.67 -4.93 4.84
C SER A 116 -15.85 -3.65 4.98
N GLY A 117 -15.67 -3.18 6.21
CA GLY A 117 -14.86 -2.00 6.52
C GLY A 117 -13.38 -2.18 6.17
N MET A 118 -12.82 -3.37 6.43
CA MET A 118 -11.43 -3.68 6.10
C MET A 118 -11.20 -3.82 4.59
N LEU A 119 -12.12 -4.47 3.87
CA LEU A 119 -12.09 -4.55 2.40
C LEU A 119 -12.13 -3.16 1.77
N ALA A 120 -13.03 -2.29 2.26
CA ALA A 120 -13.12 -0.91 1.80
C ALA A 120 -11.84 -0.11 2.10
N ALA A 121 -11.21 -0.32 3.26
CA ALA A 121 -9.97 0.35 3.62
C ALA A 121 -8.77 -0.12 2.78
N GLN A 122 -8.70 -1.41 2.43
CA GLN A 122 -7.67 -1.94 1.52
C GLN A 122 -7.85 -1.38 0.11
N ALA A 123 -9.06 -1.46 -0.44
CA ALA A 123 -9.39 -0.87 -1.73
C ALA A 123 -9.06 0.64 -1.79
N ALA A 124 -9.38 1.37 -0.72
CA ALA A 124 -9.05 2.79 -0.61
C ALA A 124 -7.54 3.07 -0.61
N ARG A 125 -6.75 2.27 0.12
CA ARG A 125 -5.29 2.38 0.11
C ARG A 125 -4.73 2.17 -1.29
N ASP A 126 -5.16 1.10 -1.95
CA ASP A 126 -4.67 0.76 -3.28
C ASP A 126 -5.08 1.80 -4.32
N ALA A 127 -6.32 2.31 -4.24
CA ALA A 127 -6.79 3.37 -5.12
C ALA A 127 -6.03 4.69 -4.94
N VAL A 128 -5.72 5.07 -3.69
CA VAL A 128 -4.92 6.26 -3.39
C VAL A 128 -3.48 6.09 -3.88
N MET A 129 -2.85 4.94 -3.63
CA MET A 129 -1.52 4.64 -4.17
C MET A 129 -1.53 4.70 -5.70
N ALA A 130 -2.52 4.11 -6.36
CA ALA A 130 -2.67 4.18 -7.81
C ALA A 130 -2.83 5.62 -8.32
N GLN A 131 -3.64 6.44 -7.64
CA GLN A 131 -3.82 7.84 -7.98
C GLN A 131 -2.48 8.60 -7.92
N THR A 132 -1.60 8.31 -6.95
CA THR A 132 -0.28 8.96 -6.85
C THR A 132 0.66 8.63 -8.02
N LEU A 133 0.44 7.51 -8.71
CA LEU A 133 1.25 7.09 -9.85
C LEU A 133 0.84 7.76 -11.17
N ARG A 134 -0.47 8.06 -11.33
CA ARG A 134 -1.05 8.59 -12.58
C ARG A 134 -0.33 9.83 -13.14
N PRO A 135 0.06 10.86 -12.34
CA PRO A 135 0.77 12.02 -12.85
C PRO A 135 2.14 11.71 -13.50
N TYR A 136 2.71 10.55 -13.21
CA TYR A 136 4.04 10.15 -13.65
C TYR A 136 4.01 9.08 -14.76
N ALA A 137 2.82 8.67 -15.24
CA ALA A 137 2.66 7.58 -16.19
C ALA A 137 3.52 7.73 -17.47
N GLN A 138 3.74 8.95 -17.95
CA GLN A 138 4.53 9.23 -19.16
C GLN A 138 6.05 9.10 -18.97
N ARG A 139 6.55 9.35 -17.75
CA ARG A 139 7.99 9.31 -17.43
C ARG A 139 8.41 8.05 -16.67
N GLY A 140 7.43 7.25 -16.25
CA GLY A 140 7.62 6.12 -15.35
C GLY A 140 7.64 6.53 -13.88
N ALA A 141 7.18 5.60 -13.04
CA ALA A 141 7.26 5.68 -11.59
C ALA A 141 7.42 4.27 -11.01
N VAL A 142 8.04 4.19 -9.83
CA VAL A 142 8.20 2.94 -9.08
C VAL A 142 7.46 3.08 -7.76
N LEU A 143 6.49 2.20 -7.53
CA LEU A 143 5.85 2.06 -6.22
C LEU A 143 6.60 1.02 -5.40
N ILE A 144 7.08 1.43 -4.22
CA ILE A 144 7.57 0.54 -3.18
C ILE A 144 6.47 0.36 -2.14
N ALA A 145 5.94 -0.85 -2.06
CA ALA A 145 4.84 -1.25 -1.18
C ALA A 145 4.93 -2.75 -0.85
N GLY A 146 4.17 -3.19 0.14
CA GLY A 146 4.05 -4.58 0.53
C GLY A 146 3.43 -5.44 -0.56
N ASN A 147 3.73 -6.74 -0.53
CA ASN A 147 3.30 -7.69 -1.55
C ASN A 147 1.78 -7.70 -1.79
N GLY A 148 0.96 -7.49 -0.75
CA GLY A 148 -0.49 -7.38 -0.90
C GLY A 148 -0.93 -6.21 -1.80
N HIS A 149 -0.24 -5.08 -1.70
CA HIS A 149 -0.55 -3.87 -2.47
C HIS A 149 -0.04 -3.92 -3.91
N VAL A 150 1.04 -4.66 -4.18
CA VAL A 150 1.60 -4.77 -5.54
C VAL A 150 0.99 -5.93 -6.35
N ARG A 151 0.21 -6.80 -5.72
CA ARG A 151 -0.48 -7.91 -6.40
C ARG A 151 -1.37 -7.45 -7.56
N ARG A 152 -1.35 -8.19 -8.66
CA ARG A 152 -2.12 -7.92 -9.89
C ARG A 152 -3.62 -8.14 -9.73
N ASP A 153 -4.01 -9.10 -8.92
CA ASP A 153 -5.39 -9.54 -8.75
C ASP A 153 -6.18 -8.68 -7.74
N ILE A 154 -5.52 -8.17 -6.70
CA ILE A 154 -6.19 -7.43 -5.61
C ILE A 154 -5.66 -6.01 -5.37
N GLY A 155 -4.41 -5.73 -5.71
CA GLY A 155 -3.71 -4.51 -5.28
C GLY A 155 -3.84 -3.32 -6.23
N VAL A 156 -2.89 -2.38 -6.09
CA VAL A 156 -2.75 -1.14 -6.86
C VAL A 156 -2.95 -1.30 -8.38
N PRO A 157 -2.44 -2.35 -9.06
CA PRO A 157 -2.67 -2.53 -10.49
C PRO A 157 -4.15 -2.52 -10.91
N ARG A 158 -5.08 -2.96 -10.05
CA ARG A 158 -6.53 -2.95 -10.32
C ARG A 158 -7.11 -1.53 -10.40
N TRP A 159 -6.41 -0.54 -9.86
CA TRP A 159 -6.89 0.83 -9.65
C TRP A 159 -6.21 1.89 -10.53
N LEU A 160 -5.21 1.50 -11.32
CA LEU A 160 -4.45 2.44 -12.17
C LEU A 160 -5.33 3.11 -13.25
N GLY A 161 -6.40 2.44 -13.68
CA GLY A 161 -7.34 2.96 -14.67
C GLY A 161 -6.81 2.95 -16.10
N VAL A 162 -7.55 3.57 -17.01
CA VAL A 162 -7.17 3.69 -18.42
C VAL A 162 -6.06 4.74 -18.59
N GLY A 163 -5.06 4.46 -19.45
CA GLY A 163 -3.98 5.40 -19.79
C GLY A 163 -2.60 5.05 -19.22
N VAL A 164 -2.49 4.03 -18.37
CA VAL A 164 -1.18 3.45 -18.03
C VAL A 164 -0.84 2.39 -19.08
N ALA A 165 0.09 2.72 -19.97
CA ALA A 165 0.41 1.87 -21.13
C ALA A 165 1.05 0.54 -20.73
N GLN A 166 1.88 0.54 -19.68
CA GLN A 166 2.59 -0.64 -19.19
C GLN A 166 2.71 -0.59 -17.68
N VAL A 167 2.36 -1.70 -17.04
CA VAL A 167 2.57 -1.96 -15.62
C VAL A 167 3.39 -3.23 -15.53
N VAL A 168 4.31 -3.30 -14.59
CA VAL A 168 5.02 -4.52 -14.19
C VAL A 168 4.99 -4.57 -12.66
N SER A 169 4.57 -5.70 -12.12
CA SER A 169 4.54 -6.00 -10.71
C SER A 169 5.55 -7.10 -10.40
N VAL A 170 6.40 -6.83 -9.41
CA VAL A 170 7.45 -7.74 -8.96
C VAL A 170 7.21 -8.04 -7.48
N GLY A 171 6.92 -9.30 -7.17
CA GLY A 171 6.78 -9.77 -5.79
C GLY A 171 8.10 -10.29 -5.24
N TYR A 172 8.46 -9.89 -4.01
CA TYR A 172 9.58 -10.49 -3.27
C TYR A 172 8.99 -11.37 -2.17
N VAL A 173 9.00 -12.68 -2.37
CA VAL A 173 8.20 -13.65 -1.60
C VAL A 173 9.08 -14.74 -1.00
N GLU A 174 8.64 -15.33 0.11
CA GLU A 174 9.38 -16.42 0.78
C GLU A 174 8.99 -17.82 0.26
N SER A 175 7.93 -17.89 -0.56
CA SER A 175 7.45 -19.09 -1.24
C SER A 175 6.93 -18.71 -2.64
N PRO A 176 6.92 -19.64 -3.62
CA PRO A 176 6.34 -19.39 -4.93
C PRO A 176 4.90 -18.83 -4.81
N PRO A 177 4.58 -17.72 -5.50
CA PRO A 177 3.24 -17.15 -5.47
C PRO A 177 2.28 -17.96 -6.35
N ALA A 178 0.98 -17.72 -6.22
CA ALA A 178 0.01 -18.26 -7.15
C ALA A 178 0.10 -17.55 -8.52
N ASP A 179 -0.33 -18.25 -9.58
CA ASP A 179 -0.36 -17.68 -10.92
C ASP A 179 -1.21 -16.42 -10.95
N GLY A 180 -0.69 -15.39 -11.62
CA GLY A 180 -1.38 -14.11 -11.77
C GLY A 180 -1.31 -13.19 -10.55
N GLU A 181 -0.63 -13.54 -9.46
CA GLU A 181 -0.39 -12.60 -8.34
C GLU A 181 0.61 -11.49 -8.73
N PHE A 182 1.64 -11.82 -9.52
CA PHE A 182 2.68 -10.89 -9.99
C PHE A 182 3.07 -11.23 -11.43
N ASP A 183 3.67 -10.30 -12.18
CA ASP A 183 4.29 -10.65 -13.48
C ASP A 183 5.64 -11.35 -13.30
N MET A 184 6.33 -10.99 -12.22
CA MET A 184 7.60 -11.57 -11.84
C MET A 184 7.63 -11.78 -10.33
N ALA A 185 8.29 -12.84 -9.89
CA ALA A 185 8.49 -13.12 -8.49
C ALA A 185 9.95 -13.49 -8.22
N VAL A 186 10.50 -12.89 -7.17
CA VAL A 186 11.80 -13.25 -6.62
C VAL A 186 11.54 -14.01 -5.32
N VAL A 187 11.85 -15.30 -5.33
CA VAL A 187 11.78 -16.13 -4.12
C VAL A 187 13.05 -15.90 -3.31
N VAL A 188 12.89 -15.39 -2.09
CA VAL A 188 13.99 -15.14 -1.15
C VAL A 188 13.96 -16.16 -0.01
N PRO A 189 15.10 -16.39 0.68
CA PRO A 189 15.11 -17.25 1.86
C PRO A 189 14.11 -16.76 2.92
N ALA A 190 13.28 -17.68 3.42
CA ALA A 190 12.34 -17.37 4.48
C ALA A 190 13.06 -16.92 5.75
N VAL A 191 12.61 -15.82 6.36
CA VAL A 191 13.13 -15.41 7.66
C VAL A 191 12.45 -16.27 8.73
N VAL A 192 13.26 -16.89 9.59
CA VAL A 192 12.77 -17.66 10.73
C VAL A 192 12.09 -16.71 11.71
N ARG A 193 10.78 -16.87 11.88
CA ARG A 193 9.94 -16.10 12.81
C ARG A 193 9.16 -17.07 13.69
N LYS A 194 8.79 -16.65 14.90
CA LYS A 194 7.81 -17.39 15.70
C LYS A 194 6.49 -17.43 14.93
N ASP A 195 5.81 -18.57 14.95
CA ASP A 195 4.51 -18.71 14.31
C ASP A 195 3.51 -17.73 14.96
N PRO A 196 3.01 -16.72 14.21
CA PRO A 196 2.06 -15.75 14.74
C PRO A 196 0.71 -16.40 15.09
N CYS A 197 0.36 -17.54 14.49
CA CYS A 197 -0.89 -18.24 14.75
C CYS A 197 -0.95 -18.89 16.13
N LEU A 198 0.19 -19.22 16.72
CA LEU A 198 0.24 -19.80 18.08
C LEU A 198 -0.22 -18.82 19.17
N GLN A 199 -0.26 -17.52 18.88
CA GLN A 199 -0.70 -16.47 19.80
C GLN A 199 -2.04 -15.84 19.39
N ALA A 200 -2.65 -16.30 18.29
CA ALA A 200 -3.90 -15.75 17.80
C ALA A 200 -5.05 -16.13 18.76
N LYS A 201 -5.75 -15.12 19.28
CA LYS A 201 -6.99 -15.34 20.05
C LYS A 201 -8.17 -15.42 19.07
N PRO A 202 -9.18 -16.27 19.32
CA PRO A 202 -10.40 -16.27 18.53
C PRO A 202 -11.03 -14.88 18.48
N ALA A 203 -11.54 -14.47 17.33
CA ALA A 203 -12.40 -13.30 17.26
C ALA A 203 -13.69 -13.60 18.03
N GLY A 204 -13.92 -12.82 19.10
CA GLY A 204 -15.17 -12.83 19.86
C GLY A 204 -16.33 -12.25 19.07
#